data_AF-A0A356EM35-F1
#
_entry.id   AF-A0A356EM35-F1
#
_cell.length_a   1.000
_cell.length_b   1.000
_cell.length_c   1.000
_cell.angle_alpha   90.00
_cell.angle_beta   90.00
_cell.angle_gamma   90.00
#
_symmetry.space_group_name_H-M   'P 1'
#
loop_
_entity.id
_entity.type
_entity.pdbx_description
1 polymer ?
#
loop_
_entity_poly.entity_id
_entity_poly.type
_entity_poly.pdbx_seq_one_letter_code
_entity_poly.pdbx_strand_id
1 'polypeptide(L)'
;CGGIAEKNAFVMQIYADVCNVPMKISRSPQTCALGAAIFGAVVGGAYKNTEAAQKKMTGVKATVYRPNKKAAAVYAELYKLYTHLHDAFGLPGCQSKLGNVMKDLIAIRNRERK
;
A
#
# COMPACT_ATOMS: atom_id res chain seq x y z
N CYS A 1 1.88 -4.87 7.29
CA CYS A 1 1.95 -5.09 8.75
C CYS A 1 1.61 -3.77 9.45
N GLY A 2 1.74 -3.69 10.77
CA GLY A 2 1.41 -2.48 11.53
C GLY A 2 -0.08 -2.32 11.82
N GLY A 3 -0.40 -1.38 12.72
CA GLY A 3 -1.75 -1.26 13.28
C GLY A 3 -2.83 -0.86 12.27
N ILE A 4 -2.50 -0.03 11.27
CA ILE A 4 -3.48 0.40 10.25
C ILE A 4 -3.97 -0.78 9.42
N ALA A 5 -3.06 -1.68 9.05
CA ALA A 5 -3.40 -2.85 8.23
C ALA A 5 -4.37 -3.81 8.94
N GLU A 6 -4.42 -3.78 10.27
CA GLU A 6 -5.33 -4.58 11.10
C GLU A 6 -6.67 -3.88 11.36
N LYS A 7 -6.65 -2.54 11.42
CA LYS A 7 -7.79 -1.76 11.92
C LYS A 7 -8.67 -1.17 10.83
N ASN A 8 -8.16 -1.01 9.60
CA ASN A 8 -8.88 -0.30 8.55
C ASN A 8 -8.87 -1.05 7.22
N ALA A 9 -9.87 -1.90 7.02
CA ALA A 9 -10.07 -2.66 5.79
C ALA A 9 -10.27 -1.76 4.56
N PHE A 10 -10.94 -0.62 4.74
CA PHE A 10 -11.19 0.34 3.66
C PHE A 10 -9.89 0.94 3.12
N VAL A 11 -9.00 1.40 4.01
CA VAL A 11 -7.68 1.92 3.61
C VAL A 11 -6.85 0.84 2.92
N MET A 12 -6.87 -0.40 3.42
CA MET A 12 -6.15 -1.50 2.79
C MET A 12 -6.65 -1.81 1.37
N GLN A 13 -7.96 -1.71 1.13
CA GLN A 13 -8.54 -1.85 -0.20
C GLN A 13 -8.13 -0.69 -1.12
N ILE A 14 -8.14 0.56 -0.65
CA ILE A 14 -7.64 1.71 -1.42
C ILE A 14 -6.18 1.49 -1.82
N TYR A 15 -5.32 1.03 -0.90
CA TYR A 15 -3.92 0.74 -1.20
C TYR A 15 -3.79 -0.32 -2.30
N ALA A 16 -4.57 -1.40 -2.23
CA ALA A 16 -4.58 -2.42 -3.27
C ALA A 16 -5.02 -1.85 -4.63
N ASP A 17 -6.06 -1.02 -4.65
CA ASP A 17 -6.60 -0.45 -5.88
C ASP A 17 -5.67 0.61 -6.49
N VAL A 18 -5.12 1.52 -5.69
CA VAL A 18 -4.20 2.58 -6.13
C VAL A 18 -2.88 2.01 -6.62
N CYS A 19 -2.26 1.11 -5.86
CA CYS A 19 -0.99 0.48 -6.25
C CYS A 19 -1.19 -0.63 -7.29
N ASN A 20 -2.43 -1.03 -7.56
CA ASN A 20 -2.82 -2.11 -8.46
C ASN A 20 -2.06 -3.43 -8.20
N VAL A 21 -1.83 -3.75 -6.92
CA VAL A 21 -1.18 -5.00 -6.48
C VAL A 21 -1.90 -5.60 -5.26
N PRO A 22 -1.94 -6.95 -5.10
CA PRO A 22 -2.58 -7.55 -3.94
C PRO A 22 -1.89 -7.21 -2.62
N MET A 23 -2.66 -6.74 -1.64
CA MET A 23 -2.15 -6.42 -0.29
C MET A 23 -2.40 -7.58 0.67
N LYS A 24 -1.32 -8.14 1.20
CA LYS A 24 -1.33 -9.20 2.22
C LYS A 24 -1.08 -8.62 3.60
N ILE A 25 -1.79 -9.12 4.61
CA ILE A 25 -1.62 -8.70 6.01
C ILE A 25 -0.72 -9.70 6.73
N SER A 26 0.23 -9.21 7.54
CA SER A 26 1.04 -10.09 8.37
C SER A 26 0.16 -10.82 9.38
N ARG A 27 0.44 -12.10 9.64
CA ARG A 27 -0.25 -12.86 10.69
C ARG A 27 0.13 -12.38 12.09
N SER A 28 1.36 -11.87 12.26
CA SER A 28 1.85 -11.41 13.57
C SER A 28 1.46 -9.94 13.79
N PRO A 29 0.84 -9.59 14.93
CA PRO A 29 0.60 -8.20 15.31
C PRO A 29 1.87 -7.50 15.81
N GLN A 30 2.90 -8.26 16.21
CA GLN A 30 4.17 -7.77 16.74
C GLN A 30 5.30 -8.05 15.76
N THR A 31 5.20 -7.50 14.54
CA THR A 31 6.13 -7.83 13.46
C THR A 31 7.58 -7.48 13.75
N CYS A 32 7.84 -6.38 14.49
CA CYS A 32 9.20 -6.00 14.87
C CYS A 32 9.79 -6.99 15.88
N ALA A 33 9.02 -7.39 16.90
CA ALA A 33 9.45 -8.39 17.87
C ALA A 33 9.64 -9.77 17.22
N LEU A 34 8.78 -10.16 16.28
CA LEU A 34 8.96 -11.39 15.49
C LEU A 34 10.26 -11.36 14.69
N GLY A 35 10.61 -10.20 14.10
CA GLY A 35 11.88 -10.00 13.43
C GLY A 35 13.08 -10.24 14.36
N ALA A 36 13.08 -9.66 15.55
CA ALA A 36 14.12 -9.88 16.55
C ALA A 36 14.21 -11.37 16.96
N ALA A 37 13.05 -12.02 17.17
CA ALA A 37 12.99 -13.43 17.50
C ALA A 37 13.54 -14.34 16.39
N ILE A 38 13.35 -13.99 15.11
CA ILE A 38 13.94 -14.71 13.97
C ILE A 38 15.47 -14.70 14.06
N PHE A 39 16.08 -13.53 14.25
CA PHE A 39 17.54 -13.44 14.38
C PHE A 39 18.05 -14.15 15.65
N GLY A 40 17.35 -13.99 16.77
CA GLY A 40 17.66 -14.72 18.00
C GLY A 40 17.61 -16.23 17.81
N ALA A 41 16.64 -16.75 17.07
CA ALA A 41 16.52 -18.19 16.79
C ALA A 41 17.62 -18.71 15.86
N VAL A 42 18.15 -17.88 14.96
CA VAL A 42 19.30 -18.23 14.11
C VAL A 42 20.59 -18.26 14.93
N VAL A 43 20.89 -17.21 15.70
CA VAL A 43 22.09 -17.16 16.55
C VAL A 43 22.03 -18.21 17.66
N GLY A 44 20.85 -18.49 18.19
CA GLY A 44 20.61 -19.56 19.16
C GLY A 44 20.61 -20.98 18.56
N GLY A 45 20.88 -21.14 17.26
CA GLY A 45 21.05 -22.43 16.61
C GLY A 45 19.76 -23.21 16.30
N ALA A 46 18.57 -22.66 16.59
CA ALA A 46 17.30 -23.31 16.29
C ALA A 46 17.00 -23.39 14.77
N TYR A 47 17.58 -22.48 13.99
CA TYR A 47 17.53 -22.49 12.53
C TYR A 47 18.91 -22.20 11.93
N LYS A 48 19.21 -22.84 10.79
CA LYS A 48 20.50 -22.68 10.10
C LYS A 48 20.77 -21.25 9.61
N ASN A 49 19.73 -20.54 9.17
CA ASN A 49 19.83 -19.19 8.63
C ASN A 49 18.48 -18.45 8.73
N THR A 50 18.51 -17.17 8.40
CA THR A 50 17.36 -16.27 8.43
C THR A 50 16.23 -16.72 7.51
N GLU A 51 16.53 -17.23 6.32
CA GLU A 51 15.53 -17.67 5.35
C GLU A 51 14.75 -18.89 5.88
N ALA A 52 15.44 -19.86 6.47
CA ALA A 52 14.82 -21.03 7.08
C ALA A 52 13.92 -20.64 8.25
N ALA A 53 14.39 -19.75 9.13
CA ALA A 53 13.62 -19.21 10.24
C ALA A 53 12.39 -18.43 9.73
N GLN A 54 12.55 -17.52 8.77
CA GLN A 54 11.46 -16.75 8.17
C GLN A 54 10.37 -17.65 7.59
N LYS A 55 10.74 -18.69 6.83
CA LYS A 55 9.80 -19.62 6.20
C LYS A 55 8.93 -20.36 7.22
N LYS A 56 9.45 -20.62 8.41
CA LYS A 56 8.76 -21.35 9.49
C LYS A 56 8.04 -20.42 10.47
N MET A 57 8.61 -19.25 10.76
CA MET A 57 8.13 -18.35 11.81
C MET A 57 7.19 -17.27 11.30
N THR A 58 7.28 -16.88 10.03
CA THR A 58 6.42 -15.82 9.46
C THR A 58 5.16 -16.38 8.82
N GLY A 59 4.26 -15.48 8.45
CA GLY A 59 3.12 -15.82 7.62
C GLY A 59 2.19 -14.63 7.45
N VAL A 60 1.18 -14.84 6.62
CA VAL A 60 0.16 -13.86 6.30
C VAL A 60 -1.20 -14.36 6.78
N LYS A 61 -2.13 -13.43 7.00
CA LYS A 61 -3.54 -13.78 7.24
C LYS A 61 -4.19 -14.30 5.96
N ALA A 62 -5.31 -15.00 6.12
CA ALA A 62 -6.10 -15.49 4.99
C ALA A 62 -6.66 -14.35 4.14
N THR A 63 -6.99 -13.22 4.77
CA THR A 63 -7.48 -12.01 4.08
C THR A 63 -6.39 -11.41 3.20
N VAL A 64 -6.73 -11.24 1.91
CA VAL A 64 -5.91 -10.56 0.91
C VAL A 64 -6.80 -9.55 0.19
N TYR A 65 -6.44 -8.27 0.22
CA TYR A 65 -7.14 -7.25 -0.55
C TYR A 65 -6.61 -7.28 -1.98
N ARG A 66 -7.50 -7.59 -2.93
CA ARG A 66 -7.16 -7.69 -4.34
C ARG A 66 -7.63 -6.43 -5.06
N PRO A 67 -6.86 -5.91 -6.03
CA PRO A 67 -7.27 -4.72 -6.76
C PRO A 67 -8.62 -4.93 -7.45
N ASN A 68 -9.54 -3.99 -7.27
CA ASN A 68 -10.71 -3.86 -8.10
C ASN A 68 -10.31 -3.14 -9.39
N LYS A 69 -10.40 -3.84 -10.53
CA LYS A 69 -10.00 -3.32 -11.85
C LYS A 69 -10.67 -1.99 -12.21
N LYS A 70 -11.95 -1.80 -11.85
CA LYS A 70 -12.67 -0.55 -12.14
C LYS A 70 -12.12 0.59 -11.29
N ALA A 71 -11.98 0.38 -9.99
CA ALA A 71 -11.43 1.37 -9.08
C ALA A 71 -9.97 1.72 -9.42
N ALA A 72 -9.14 0.72 -9.73
CA ALA A 72 -7.74 0.91 -10.12
C ALA A 72 -7.59 1.81 -11.36
N ALA A 73 -8.48 1.67 -12.35
CA ALA A 73 -8.48 2.53 -13.53
C ALA A 73 -8.77 4.00 -13.16
N VAL A 74 -9.75 4.24 -12.30
CA VAL A 74 -10.09 5.58 -11.79
C VAL A 74 -8.95 6.15 -10.96
N TYR A 75 -8.38 5.35 -10.06
CA TYR A 75 -7.24 5.77 -9.24
C TYR A 75 -6.01 6.08 -10.08
N ALA A 76 -5.80 5.42 -11.23
CA ALA A 76 -4.74 5.77 -12.15
C ALA A 76 -4.94 7.16 -12.78
N GLU A 77 -6.18 7.57 -13.07
CA GLU A 77 -6.48 8.95 -13.50
C GLU A 77 -6.24 9.95 -12.36
N LEU A 78 -6.74 9.66 -11.16
CA LEU A 78 -6.54 10.50 -9.98
C LEU A 78 -5.06 10.64 -9.60
N TYR A 79 -4.28 9.56 -9.73
CA TYR A 79 -2.86 9.55 -9.40
C TYR A 79 -2.07 10.50 -10.30
N LYS A 80 -2.45 10.64 -11.59
CA LYS A 80 -1.83 11.64 -12.49
C LYS A 80 -2.05 13.07 -11.99
N LEU A 81 -3.26 13.37 -11.50
CA LEU A 81 -3.57 14.68 -10.93
C LEU A 81 -2.83 14.89 -9.59
N TYR A 82 -2.73 13.84 -8.77
CA TYR A 82 -1.91 13.86 -7.56
C TYR A 82 -0.44 14.16 -7.89
N THR A 83 0.19 13.46 -8.83
CA THR A 83 1.58 13.69 -9.22
C THR A 83 1.78 15.10 -9.78
N HIS A 84 0.86 15.58 -10.61
CA HIS A 84 0.93 16.94 -11.14
C HIS A 84 0.95 17.99 -10.01
N LEU A 85 0.09 17.84 -9.00
CA LEU A 85 0.08 18.74 -7.84
C LEU A 85 1.31 18.53 -6.95
N HIS A 86 1.68 17.27 -6.69
CA HIS A 86 2.86 16.91 -5.91
C HIS A 86 4.11 17.60 -6.47
N ASP A 87 4.33 17.53 -7.78
CA ASP A 87 5.50 18.10 -8.43
C ASP A 87 5.43 19.62 -8.44
N ALA A 88 4.26 20.20 -8.72
CA ALA A 88 4.07 21.65 -8.73
C ALA A 88 4.31 22.31 -7.36
N PHE A 89 4.03 21.60 -6.25
CA PHE A 89 4.24 22.12 -4.90
C PHE A 89 5.52 21.63 -4.23
N GLY A 90 6.05 20.48 -4.64
CA GLY A 90 7.12 19.77 -3.94
C GLY A 90 8.48 19.82 -4.63
N LEU A 91 8.55 20.11 -5.93
CA LEU A 91 9.81 20.15 -6.66
C LEU A 91 10.30 21.60 -6.87
N PRO A 92 11.55 21.91 -6.48
CA PRO A 92 12.10 23.26 -6.68
C PRO A 92 12.20 23.57 -8.17
N GLY A 93 11.77 24.77 -8.56
CA GLY A 93 11.84 25.25 -9.95
C GLY A 93 10.79 24.64 -10.89
N CYS A 94 9.88 23.79 -10.39
CA CYS A 94 8.79 23.26 -11.20
C CYS A 94 7.65 24.28 -11.29
N GLN A 95 7.44 24.89 -12.46
CA GLN A 95 6.24 25.68 -12.74
C GLN A 95 5.28 24.85 -13.58
N SER A 96 4.09 24.57 -13.03
CA SER A 96 3.06 23.76 -13.70
C SER A 96 1.73 24.49 -13.79
N LYS A 97 1.02 24.33 -14.92
CA LYS A 97 -0.27 24.98 -15.15
C LYS A 97 -1.38 24.17 -14.49
N LEU A 98 -1.93 24.68 -13.38
CA LEU A 98 -2.93 23.96 -12.59
C LEU A 98 -4.40 24.18 -13.02
N GLY A 99 -4.64 24.98 -14.06
CA GLY A 99 -5.99 25.42 -14.45
C GLY A 99 -6.96 24.31 -14.87
N ASN A 100 -6.46 23.12 -15.22
CA ASN A 100 -7.27 21.96 -15.56
C ASN A 100 -7.67 21.10 -14.36
N VAL A 101 -6.93 21.16 -13.24
CA VAL A 101 -7.06 20.21 -12.12
C VAL A 101 -8.49 20.12 -11.60
N MET A 102 -9.14 21.26 -11.35
CA MET A 102 -10.53 21.27 -10.85
C MET A 102 -11.52 20.72 -11.87
N LYS A 103 -11.32 21.00 -13.16
CA LYS A 103 -12.19 20.51 -14.24
C LYS A 103 -12.10 19.00 -14.37
N ASP A 104 -10.87 18.46 -14.32
CA ASP A 104 -10.60 17.04 -14.43
C ASP A 104 -11.15 16.26 -13.22
N LEU A 105 -10.96 16.77 -11.99
CA LEU A 105 -11.55 16.19 -10.79
C LEU A 105 -13.08 16.16 -10.83
N ILE A 106 -13.72 17.24 -11.30
CA ILE A 106 -15.17 17.31 -11.46
C ILE A 106 -15.64 16.29 -12.51
N ALA A 107 -14.92 16.15 -13.63
CA ALA A 107 -15.25 15.20 -14.69
C ALA A 107 -15.19 13.75 -14.18
N ILE A 108 -14.11 13.38 -13.48
CA ILE A 108 -13.96 12.05 -12.86
C ILE A 108 -15.09 11.81 -11.85
N ARG A 109 -15.32 12.74 -10.93
CA ARG A 109 -16.39 12.63 -9.93
C ARG A 109 -17.77 12.43 -10.55
N ASN A 110 -18.10 13.19 -11.60
CA ASN A 110 -19.40 13.11 -12.25
C ASN A 110 -19.58 11.80 -13.01
N ARG A 111 -18.49 11.19 -13.51
CA ARG A 111 -18.51 9.88 -14.17
C ARG A 111 -18.74 8.74 -13.17
N GLU A 112 -18.03 8.76 -12.03
CA GLU A 112 -18.09 7.66 -11.04
C GLU A 112 -19.30 7.71 -10.09
N ARG A 113 -20.04 8.82 -10.06
CA ARG A 113 -21.29 8.95 -9.28
C ARG A 113 -22.55 8.48 -10.01
N LYS A 114 -22.44 8.16 -11.30
CA LYS A 114 -23.54 7.61 -12.11
C LYS A 114 -23.56 6.10 -11.98
#